data_AF-A0A2E8TC70-F1
#
_entry.id   AF-A0A2E8TC70-F1
#
_cell.length_a   1.000
_cell.length_b   1.000
_cell.length_c   1.000
_cell.angle_alpha   90.00
_cell.angle_beta   90.00
_cell.angle_gamma   90.00
#
_symmetry.space_group_name_H-M   'P 1'
#
loop_
_entity.id
_entity.type
_entity.pdbx_description
1 polymer ?
#
loop_
_entity_poly.entity_id
_entity_poly.type
_entity_poly.pdbx_seq_one_letter_code
_entity_poly.pdbx_strand_id
1 'polypeptide(L)'
;MPFPPEAYLWFKTLHIVGVVVWFAGLFYLVRLFIYHVETAELAPELQQPFRDQYTVMEKRLANIITTPGMVVAVSMATGLLVMQPSWLQQGWMHAKLGFVGALLAY
;
A
#
# COMPACT_ATOMS: atom_id res chain seq x y z
N MET A 1 12.48 9.66 25.65
CA MET A 1 11.80 10.97 25.58
C MET A 1 10.31 10.71 25.47
N PRO A 2 9.45 11.26 26.34
CA PRO A 2 8.02 11.21 26.09
C PRO A 2 7.74 12.02 24.82
N PHE A 3 7.12 11.39 23.82
CA PHE A 3 6.71 12.10 22.62
C PHE A 3 5.69 13.19 23.00
N PRO A 4 5.71 14.35 22.33
CA PRO A 4 4.70 15.39 22.57
C PRO A 4 3.30 14.84 22.26
N PRO A 5 2.23 15.29 22.96
CA PRO A 5 0.88 14.77 22.77
C PRO A 5 0.39 14.87 21.31
N GLU A 6 0.82 15.90 20.60
CA GLU A 6 0.50 16.13 19.19
C GLU A 6 1.14 15.12 18.25
N ALA A 7 2.27 14.50 18.64
CA ALA A 7 2.95 13.50 17.82
C ALA A 7 2.01 12.32 17.51
N TYR A 8 1.16 11.92 18.46
CA TYR A 8 0.17 10.87 18.23
C TYR A 8 -0.78 11.21 17.07
N LEU A 9 -1.26 12.46 16.99
CA LEU A 9 -2.13 12.91 15.89
C LEU A 9 -1.39 12.94 14.56
N TRP A 10 -0.11 13.33 14.57
CA TRP A 10 0.74 13.30 13.38
C TRP A 10 0.96 11.87 12.88
N PHE A 11 1.35 10.93 13.75
CA PHE A 11 1.49 9.52 13.40
C PHE A 11 0.19 8.93 12.86
N LYS A 12 -0.94 9.24 13.50
CA LYS A 12 -2.27 8.80 13.03
C LYS A 12 -2.62 9.37 11.67
N THR A 13 -2.37 10.66 11.44
CA THR A 13 -2.65 11.32 10.16
C THR A 13 -1.79 10.76 9.05
N LEU A 14 -0.47 10.66 9.25
CA LEU A 14 0.46 10.11 8.27
C LEU A 14 0.18 8.63 7.97
N HIS A 15 -0.21 7.85 8.99
CA HIS A 15 -0.65 6.47 8.80
C HIS A 15 -1.87 6.42 7.86
N ILE A 16 -2.90 7.21 8.11
CA ILE A 16 -4.11 7.24 7.27
C ILE A 16 -3.78 7.66 5.84
N VAL A 17 -2.96 8.71 5.67
CA VAL A 17 -2.51 9.15 4.33
C VAL A 17 -1.74 8.03 3.62
N GLY A 18 -0.80 7.38 4.31
CA GLY A 18 -0.05 6.26 3.75
C GLY A 18 -0.96 5.10 3.34
N VAL A 19 -1.95 4.75 4.16
CA VAL A 19 -2.95 3.72 3.84
C VAL A 19 -3.75 4.11 2.60
N VAL A 20 -4.25 5.35 2.50
CA VAL A 20 -5.01 5.81 1.33
C VAL A 20 -4.17 5.74 0.05
N VAL A 21 -2.91 6.21 0.10
CA VAL A 21 -1.99 6.14 -1.04
C VAL A 21 -1.70 4.69 -1.43
N TRP A 22 -1.46 3.83 -0.45
CA TRP A 22 -1.17 2.41 -0.69
C TRP A 22 -2.36 1.70 -1.33
N PHE A 23 -3.56 1.84 -0.78
CA PHE A 23 -4.78 1.23 -1.32
C PHE A 23 -5.13 1.80 -2.70
N ALA A 24 -4.99 3.11 -2.92
CA ALA A 24 -5.20 3.72 -4.23
C ALA A 24 -4.27 3.12 -5.30
N GLY A 25 -3.00 2.89 -4.95
CA GLY A 25 -2.02 2.22 -5.80
C GLY A 25 -2.41 0.78 -6.14
N LEU A 26 -2.82 0.00 -5.13
CA LEU A 26 -3.26 -1.39 -5.31
C LEU A 26 -4.49 -1.51 -6.21
N PHE A 27 -5.51 -0.67 -6.01
CA PHE A 27 -6.72 -0.69 -6.86
C PHE A 27 -6.41 -0.27 -8.30
N TYR A 28 -5.49 0.67 -8.49
CA TYR A 28 -5.08 1.10 -9.83
C TYR A 28 -4.22 0.03 -10.53
N LEU A 29 -3.38 -0.72 -9.79
CA LEU A 29 -2.62 -1.85 -10.31
C LEU A 29 -3.52 -2.95 -10.88
N VAL A 30 -4.57 -3.34 -10.14
CA VAL A 30 -5.53 -4.37 -10.61
C VAL A 30 -6.12 -3.99 -11.97
N ARG A 31 -6.52 -2.73 -12.13
CA ARG A 31 -7.04 -2.22 -13.41
C ARG A 31 -6.01 -2.30 -14.52
N LEU A 32 -4.76 -1.98 -14.21
CA LEU A 32 -3.68 -2.01 -15.19
C LEU A 32 -3.37 -3.45 -15.66
N PHE A 33 -3.43 -4.42 -14.75
CA PHE A 33 -3.28 -5.84 -15.09
C PHE A 33 -4.40 -6.35 -16.00
N ILE A 34 -5.64 -5.88 -15.82
CA ILE A 34 -6.74 -6.19 -16.73
C ILE A 34 -6.42 -5.68 -18.14
N TYR A 35 -6.00 -4.41 -18.27
CA TYR A 35 -5.59 -3.85 -19.56
C TYR A 35 -4.39 -4.58 -20.17
N HIS A 36 -3.46 -5.04 -19.34
CA HIS A 36 -2.32 -5.84 -19.79
C HIS A 36 -2.79 -7.17 -20.40
N VAL A 37 -3.75 -7.85 -19.79
CA VAL A 37 -4.29 -9.11 -20.34
C VAL A 37 -5.08 -8.84 -21.61
N GLU A 38 -5.88 -7.77 -21.67
CA GLU A 38 -6.66 -7.35 -22.84
C GLU A 38 -5.76 -7.05 -24.07
N THR A 39 -4.48 -6.68 -23.87
CA THR A 39 -3.55 -6.56 -25.01
C THR A 39 -3.36 -7.86 -25.79
N ALA A 40 -3.69 -9.02 -25.20
CA ALA A 40 -3.68 -10.31 -25.89
C ALA A 40 -4.62 -10.35 -27.10
N GLU A 41 -5.70 -9.57 -27.06
CA GLU A 41 -6.76 -9.56 -28.07
C GLU A 41 -6.51 -8.52 -29.18
N LEU A 42 -5.47 -7.69 -29.04
CA LEU A 42 -5.09 -6.69 -30.04
C LEU A 42 -4.40 -7.33 -31.25
N ALA A 43 -4.38 -6.59 -32.37
CA ALA A 43 -3.64 -7.00 -33.55
C ALA A 43 -2.15 -7.26 -33.22
N PRO A 44 -1.49 -8.25 -33.87
CA PRO A 44 -0.12 -8.67 -33.53
C PRO A 44 0.91 -7.54 -33.54
N GLU A 45 0.71 -6.56 -34.43
CA GLU A 45 1.58 -5.39 -34.59
C GLU A 45 1.52 -4.41 -33.40
N LEU A 46 0.38 -4.38 -32.70
CA LEU A 46 0.13 -3.49 -31.57
C LEU A 46 0.37 -4.18 -30.22
N GLN A 47 0.32 -5.51 -30.18
CA GLN A 47 0.42 -6.29 -28.95
C GLN A 47 1.67 -5.98 -28.13
N GLN A 48 2.87 -6.02 -28.74
CA GLN A 48 4.11 -5.77 -28.02
C GLN A 48 4.31 -4.34 -27.50
N PRO A 49 4.12 -3.28 -28.29
CA PRO A 49 4.31 -1.93 -27.78
C PRO A 49 3.36 -1.61 -26.61
N PHE A 50 2.12 -2.10 -26.62
CA PHE A 50 1.20 -1.91 -25.50
C PHE A 50 1.60 -2.74 -24.26
N ARG A 51 2.03 -4.00 -24.43
CA ARG A 51 2.52 -4.82 -23.31
C ARG A 51 3.74 -4.21 -22.62
N ASP A 52 4.71 -3.73 -23.39
CA ASP A 52 5.90 -3.07 -22.86
C ASP A 52 5.53 -1.78 -22.09
N GLN A 53 4.60 -0.99 -22.65
CA GLN A 53 4.12 0.22 -22.00
C GLN A 53 3.40 -0.07 -20.68
N TYR A 54 2.47 -1.02 -20.65
CA TYR A 54 1.76 -1.40 -19.43
C TYR A 54 2.70 -1.98 -18.37
N THR A 55 3.67 -2.81 -18.78
CA THR A 55 4.71 -3.32 -17.86
C THR A 55 5.49 -2.18 -17.19
N VAL A 56 5.84 -1.13 -17.93
CA VAL A 56 6.54 0.03 -17.37
C VAL A 56 5.63 0.82 -16.43
N MET A 57 4.36 1.01 -16.80
CA MET A 57 3.38 1.71 -15.96
C MET A 57 3.13 0.97 -14.64
N GLU A 58 2.99 -0.36 -14.68
CA GLU A 58 2.81 -1.22 -13.50
C GLU A 58 4.01 -1.11 -12.56
N LYS A 59 5.24 -1.26 -13.10
CA LYS A 59 6.47 -1.15 -12.30
C LYS A 59 6.64 0.22 -11.67
N ARG A 60 6.34 1.29 -12.41
CA ARG A 60 6.43 2.66 -11.88
C ARG A 60 5.39 2.88 -10.79
N LEU A 61 4.15 2.47 -11.01
CA LEU A 61 3.08 2.59 -10.04
C LEU A 61 3.36 1.81 -8.74
N ALA A 62 3.84 0.56 -8.87
CA ALA A 62 4.21 -0.25 -7.73
C ALA A 62 5.36 0.41 -6.94
N ASN A 63 6.47 0.72 -7.61
CA ASN A 63 7.69 1.18 -6.94
C ASN A 63 7.63 2.63 -6.45
N ILE A 64 6.88 3.52 -7.13
CA ILE A 64 6.86 4.96 -6.82
C ILE A 64 5.67 5.34 -5.94
N ILE A 65 4.54 4.63 -6.01
CA ILE A 65 3.33 4.99 -5.26
C ILE A 65 3.02 3.94 -4.19
N THR A 66 2.86 2.69 -4.60
CA THR A 66 2.35 1.62 -3.75
C THR A 66 3.34 1.25 -2.64
N THR A 67 4.60 0.98 -2.99
CA THR A 67 5.67 0.62 -2.05
C THR A 67 5.97 1.72 -1.02
N PRO A 68 6.21 2.99 -1.39
CA PRO A 68 6.45 4.03 -0.39
C PRO A 68 5.21 4.33 0.45
N GLY A 69 4.00 4.27 -0.13
CA GLY A 69 2.75 4.38 0.62
C GLY A 69 2.62 3.31 1.71
N MET A 70 2.92 2.07 1.36
CA MET A 70 2.99 0.93 2.29
C MET A 70 4.02 1.16 3.40
N VAL A 71 5.24 1.57 3.04
CA VAL A 71 6.32 1.83 4.01
C VAL A 71 5.91 2.91 5.01
N VAL A 72 5.30 4.01 4.54
CA VAL A 72 4.78 5.07 5.41
C VAL A 72 3.64 4.54 6.29
N ALA A 73 2.68 3.81 5.71
CA ALA A 73 1.57 3.24 6.48
C ALA A 73 2.06 2.32 7.61
N VAL A 74 2.98 1.40 7.30
CA VAL A 74 3.49 0.40 8.27
C VAL A 74 4.40 1.05 9.30
N SER A 75 5.32 1.93 8.89
CA SER A 75 6.22 2.60 9.84
C SER A 75 5.46 3.47 10.84
N MET A 76 4.46 4.22 10.37
CA MET A 76 3.61 5.05 11.24
C MET A 76 2.70 4.20 12.12
N ALA A 77 2.22 3.05 11.64
CA ALA A 77 1.45 2.09 12.46
C ALA A 77 2.29 1.52 13.61
N THR A 78 3.54 1.12 13.32
CA THR A 78 4.48 0.66 14.35
C THR A 78 4.77 1.77 15.36
N GLY A 79 4.95 3.02 14.91
CA GLY A 79 5.08 4.17 15.80
C GLY A 79 3.90 4.36 16.75
N LEU A 80 2.65 4.20 16.25
CA LEU A 80 1.45 4.26 17.09
C LEU A 80 1.39 3.15 18.15
N LEU A 81 1.79 1.93 17.78
CA LEU A 81 1.83 0.79 18.72
C LEU A 81 2.88 0.97 19.81
N VAL A 82 4.04 1.56 19.48
CA VAL A 82 5.08 1.87 20.46
C VAL A 82 4.63 2.98 21.42
N MET A 83 3.91 3.99 20.92
CA MET A 83 3.38 5.07 21.76
C MET A 83 2.21 4.61 22.66
N GLN A 84 1.41 3.64 22.21
CA GLN A 84 0.27 3.13 22.95
C GLN A 84 0.25 1.59 22.99
N PRO A 85 1.10 0.99 23.84
CA PRO A 85 1.21 -0.48 23.94
C PRO A 85 -0.05 -1.12 24.53
N SER A 86 -0.93 -0.36 25.20
CA SER A 86 -2.21 -0.88 25.72
C SER A 86 -3.15 -1.40 24.63
N TRP A 87 -2.96 -0.97 23.37
CA TRP A 87 -3.75 -1.45 22.25
C TRP A 87 -3.47 -2.92 21.90
N LEU A 88 -2.28 -3.44 22.24
CA LEU A 88 -1.96 -4.86 22.06
C LEU A 88 -2.75 -5.76 23.01
N GLN A 89 -3.36 -5.23 24.07
CA GLN A 89 -4.22 -6.00 24.97
C GLN A 89 -5.62 -6.23 24.39
N GLN A 90 -5.94 -5.61 23.25
CA GLN A 90 -7.27 -5.68 22.63
C GLN A 90 -7.28 -6.72 21.52
N GLY A 91 -8.17 -7.72 21.61
CA GLY A 91 -8.23 -8.83 20.66
C GLY A 91 -8.40 -8.42 19.19
N TRP A 92 -9.12 -7.33 18.92
CA TRP A 92 -9.30 -6.81 17.56
C TRP A 92 -7.99 -6.28 16.94
N MET A 93 -7.03 -5.82 17.75
CA MET A 93 -5.75 -5.33 17.27
C MET A 93 -4.90 -6.48 16.71
N HIS A 94 -4.92 -7.65 17.37
CA HIS A 94 -4.26 -8.84 16.85
C HIS A 94 -4.86 -9.30 15.51
N ALA A 95 -6.19 -9.30 15.40
CA ALA A 95 -6.86 -9.62 14.14
C ALA A 95 -6.44 -8.64 13.03
N LYS A 96 -6.44 -7.33 13.33
CA LYS A 96 -6.01 -6.28 12.38
C LYS A 96 -4.57 -6.48 11.93
N LEU A 97 -3.64 -6.74 12.86
CA LEU A 97 -2.24 -6.99 12.53
C LEU A 97 -2.06 -8.27 11.72
N GLY A 98 -2.84 -9.31 11.99
CA GLY A 98 -2.87 -10.53 11.18
C GLY A 98 -3.24 -10.24 9.72
N PHE A 99 -4.30 -9.47 9.48
CA PHE A 99 -4.70 -9.09 8.12
C PHE A 99 -3.66 -8.22 7.41
N VAL A 100 -3.08 -7.24 8.11
CA VAL A 100 -2.01 -6.40 7.54
C VAL A 100 -0.78 -7.26 7.21
N GLY A 101 -0.40 -8.19 8.09
CA GLY A 101 0.69 -9.12 7.85
C GLY A 101 0.44 -10.03 6.64
N ALA A 102 -0.79 -10.54 6.49
CA ALA A 102 -1.17 -11.30 5.30
C ALA A 102 -1.10 -10.46 4.02
N LEU A 103 -1.54 -9.20 4.06
CA LEU A 103 -1.47 -8.28 2.92
C LEU A 103 -0.02 -7.92 2.54
N LEU A 104 0.91 -7.89 3.50
CA LEU A 104 2.33 -7.65 3.24
C LEU A 104 3.05 -8.88 2.66
N ALA A 105 2.55 -10.08 2.95
CA ALA A 105 3.10 -11.33 2.44
C ALA A 105 2.61 -11.67 1.01
N TYR A 106 1.44 -11.13 0.64
CA TYR A 106 0.85 -11.23 -0.70
C TYR A 106 1.53 -10.27 -1.68
#